data_AF-A0A660LJC9-F1
#
_entry.id   AF-A0A660LJC9-F1
#
_cell.length_a   1.000
_cell.length_b   1.000
_cell.length_c   1.000
_cell.angle_alpha   90.00
_cell.angle_beta   90.00
_cell.angle_gamma   90.00
#
_symmetry.space_group_name_H-M   'P 1'
#
loop_
_entity.id
_entity.type
_entity.pdbx_description
1 polymer ?
#
loop_
_entity_poly.entity_id
_entity_poly.type
_entity_poly.pdbx_seq_one_letter_code
_entity_poly.pdbx_strand_id
1 'polypeptide(L)'
;MSADFDVVDPGASESERAAEAALRPSQLSEFVGQRTVREQLSLVLQAAVGRGRTPDHVLLSGPPGLGKTTLSMIIAHEVGGALRLTSGPAIQNPGDLAAVLSSLQESDVLFIDEIHRLARTAEEMLYLAMEDFRVDVMVGKGPGATSIPLPLPPFTVVGATTRAGLLPAPLRDRFGFTGHLEYYSDGELATIVTRNAVKLGADLDSEAAEEIASRSRGTPRIANRLLRRVQDWAQVRGTGLLDLRAARAALDVFEVDGRGLDRLDRAVLDAVCRRFGGGPVGLATLAVAVGEEPETVETVVEPYLVREGFLVRTPRGRAATPLAFEHLNLPAPASGDTLFT
;
A
#
# COMPACT_ATOMS: atom_id res chain seq x y z
N MET A 1 -12.60 3.37 26.64
CA MET A 1 -12.19 4.12 25.44
C MET A 1 -11.77 3.09 24.41
N SER A 2 -12.72 2.59 23.62
CA SER A 2 -12.41 1.72 22.49
C SER A 2 -11.83 2.61 21.40
N ALA A 3 -10.53 2.48 21.13
CA ALA A 3 -10.01 2.96 19.85
C ALA A 3 -10.73 2.15 18.76
N ASP A 4 -11.44 2.84 17.87
CA ASP A 4 -12.12 2.20 16.75
C ASP A 4 -11.05 1.47 15.92
N PHE A 5 -11.14 0.13 15.89
CA PHE A 5 -10.22 -0.69 15.11
C PHE A 5 -10.67 -0.67 13.65
N ASP A 6 -9.99 0.12 12.83
CA ASP A 6 -10.11 0.09 11.36
C ASP A 6 -8.92 -0.67 10.79
N VAL A 7 -9.17 -1.80 10.12
CA VAL A 7 -8.15 -2.72 9.59
C VAL A 7 -7.18 -2.03 8.61
N VAL A 8 -7.63 -0.97 7.95
CA VAL A 8 -6.94 -0.28 6.87
C VAL A 8 -6.37 1.08 7.31
N ASP A 9 -6.60 1.48 8.57
CA ASP A 9 -6.14 2.76 9.12
C ASP A 9 -4.61 2.99 8.92
N PRO A 10 -4.20 4.05 8.20
CA PRO A 10 -2.79 4.43 8.04
C PRO A 10 -2.14 4.99 9.32
N GLY A 11 -2.94 5.34 10.33
CA GLY A 11 -2.56 5.92 11.62
C GLY A 11 -2.05 4.94 12.68
N ALA A 12 -1.48 3.80 12.30
CA ALA A 12 -0.97 2.80 13.23
C ALA A 12 0.07 3.41 14.23
N SER A 13 -0.05 3.03 15.51
CA SER A 13 0.85 3.50 16.58
C SER A 13 2.32 3.15 16.32
N GLU A 14 3.27 3.87 16.93
CA GLU A 14 4.72 3.60 16.76
C GLU A 14 5.09 2.15 17.11
N SER A 15 4.48 1.58 18.15
CA SER A 15 4.66 0.18 18.54
C SER A 15 4.17 -0.78 17.44
N GLU A 16 3.03 -0.47 16.81
CA GLU A 16 2.48 -1.28 15.73
C GLU A 16 3.32 -1.20 14.46
N ARG A 17 3.89 -0.03 14.14
CA ARG A 17 4.85 0.14 13.04
C ARG A 17 6.14 -0.65 13.27
N ALA A 18 6.66 -0.66 14.50
CA ALA A 18 7.85 -1.43 14.85
C ALA A 18 7.59 -2.94 14.76
N ALA A 19 6.44 -3.41 15.26
CA ALA A 19 6.02 -4.80 15.13
C ALA A 19 5.82 -5.21 13.66
N GLU A 20 5.22 -4.35 12.83
CA GLU A 20 5.08 -4.60 11.40
C GLU A 20 6.45 -4.71 10.72
N ALA A 21 7.41 -3.84 11.07
CA ALA A 21 8.75 -3.89 10.51
C ALA A 21 9.47 -5.22 10.78
N ALA A 22 9.31 -5.80 11.97
CA ALA A 22 9.90 -7.10 12.33
C ALA A 22 9.35 -8.27 11.48
N LEU A 23 8.14 -8.15 10.94
CA LEU A 23 7.52 -9.18 10.11
C LEU A 23 7.93 -9.11 8.63
N ARG A 24 8.53 -8.00 8.21
CA ARG A 24 8.90 -7.79 6.81
C ARG A 24 9.99 -8.81 6.37
N PRO A 25 9.88 -9.39 5.16
CA PRO A 25 10.98 -10.15 4.59
C PRO A 25 12.20 -9.25 4.39
N SER A 26 13.38 -9.82 4.61
CA SER A 26 14.67 -9.14 4.47
C SER A 26 15.32 -9.37 3.10
N GLN A 27 14.96 -10.47 2.44
CA GLN A 27 15.53 -10.89 1.15
C GLN A 27 14.42 -11.24 0.17
N LEU A 28 14.76 -11.24 -1.12
CA LEU A 28 13.79 -11.50 -2.18
C LEU A 28 13.25 -12.94 -2.14
N SER A 29 14.05 -13.91 -1.71
CA SER A 29 13.66 -15.31 -1.51
C SER A 29 12.57 -15.48 -0.44
N GLU A 30 12.54 -14.60 0.56
CA GLU A 30 11.51 -14.54 1.59
C GLU A 30 10.26 -13.78 1.12
N PHE A 31 10.30 -13.10 -0.02
CA PHE A 31 9.13 -12.40 -0.53
C PHE A 31 8.16 -13.42 -1.15
N VAL A 32 7.08 -13.72 -0.42
CA VAL A 32 6.01 -14.64 -0.85
C VAL A 32 5.19 -13.98 -1.94
N GLY A 33 4.70 -14.75 -2.91
CA GLY A 33 3.88 -14.24 -4.02
C GLY A 33 4.63 -13.31 -4.98
N GLN A 34 3.87 -12.53 -5.75
CA GLN A 34 4.39 -11.58 -6.75
C GLN A 34 5.45 -12.19 -7.68
N ARG A 35 5.25 -13.46 -8.07
CA ARG A 35 6.29 -14.30 -8.68
C ARG A 35 6.98 -13.65 -9.87
N THR A 36 6.20 -13.08 -10.79
CA THR A 36 6.72 -12.40 -11.99
C THR A 36 7.62 -11.22 -11.63
N VAL A 37 7.15 -10.31 -10.77
CA VAL A 37 7.92 -9.14 -10.32
C VAL A 37 9.18 -9.60 -9.60
N ARG A 38 9.08 -10.63 -8.76
CA ARG A 38 10.20 -11.19 -8.00
C ARG A 38 11.28 -11.78 -8.91
N GLU A 39 10.91 -12.62 -9.87
CA GLU A 39 11.85 -13.26 -10.79
C GLU A 39 12.54 -12.22 -11.68
N GLN A 40 11.80 -11.25 -12.22
CA GLN A 40 12.36 -10.19 -13.05
C GLN A 40 13.28 -9.25 -12.25
N LEU A 41 12.85 -8.80 -11.07
CA LEU A 41 13.67 -7.95 -10.21
C LEU A 41 14.94 -8.68 -9.77
N SER A 42 14.86 -9.97 -9.43
CA SER A 42 16.02 -10.79 -9.09
C SER A 42 17.06 -10.78 -10.21
N LEU A 43 16.61 -10.94 -11.47
CA LEU A 43 17.50 -10.94 -12.62
C LEU A 43 18.19 -9.58 -12.81
N VAL A 44 17.43 -8.48 -12.69
CA VAL A 44 17.95 -7.11 -12.83
C VAL A 44 18.99 -6.80 -11.75
N LEU A 45 18.69 -7.10 -10.48
CA LEU A 45 19.59 -6.83 -9.36
C LEU A 45 20.86 -7.68 -9.45
N GLN A 46 20.74 -8.98 -9.70
CA GLN A 46 21.90 -9.87 -9.80
C GLN A 46 22.81 -9.49 -10.98
N ALA A 47 22.24 -9.08 -12.12
CA ALA A 47 23.02 -8.63 -13.26
C ALA A 47 23.79 -7.34 -12.97
N ALA A 48 23.20 -6.40 -12.23
CA ALA A 48 23.84 -5.15 -11.84
C ALA A 48 24.98 -5.40 -10.83
N VAL A 49 24.69 -6.14 -9.75
CA VAL A 49 25.66 -6.51 -8.72
C VAL A 49 26.82 -7.31 -9.31
N GLY A 50 26.56 -8.29 -10.16
CA GLY A 50 27.59 -9.11 -10.81
C GLY A 50 28.52 -8.31 -11.76
N ARG A 51 28.08 -7.14 -12.22
CA ARG A 51 28.89 -6.22 -13.04
C ARG A 51 29.56 -5.11 -12.22
N GLY A 52 29.34 -5.07 -10.90
CA GLY A 52 29.80 -3.97 -10.04
C GLY A 52 29.21 -2.62 -10.46
N ARG A 53 27.93 -2.59 -10.87
CA ARG A 53 27.21 -1.38 -11.26
C ARG A 53 25.95 -1.21 -10.44
N THR A 54 25.55 0.03 -10.21
CA THR A 54 24.24 0.40 -9.67
C THR A 54 23.13 -0.11 -10.60
N PRO A 55 22.07 -0.76 -10.09
CA PRO A 55 20.96 -1.19 -10.92
C PRO A 55 20.14 0.00 -11.42
N ASP A 56 19.45 -0.25 -12.53
CA ASP A 56 18.49 0.71 -13.10
C ASP A 56 17.44 1.11 -12.06
N HIS A 57 16.90 2.31 -12.21
CA HIS A 57 15.82 2.80 -11.35
C HIS A 57 14.57 1.92 -11.47
N VAL A 58 13.87 1.75 -10.34
CA VAL A 58 12.72 0.85 -10.21
C VAL A 58 11.43 1.63 -9.93
N LEU A 59 10.38 1.38 -10.71
CA LEU A 59 9.03 1.88 -10.43
C LEU A 59 8.15 0.73 -9.93
N LEU A 60 7.61 0.85 -8.73
CA LEU A 60 6.65 -0.10 -8.16
C LEU A 60 5.25 0.53 -8.17
N SER A 61 4.32 -0.11 -8.87
CA SER A 61 2.92 0.31 -8.91
C SER A 61 2.00 -0.73 -8.29
N GLY A 62 0.93 -0.29 -7.64
CA GLY A 62 -0.10 -1.18 -7.14
C GLY A 62 -0.79 -0.64 -5.89
N PRO A 63 -1.89 -1.26 -5.45
CA PRO A 63 -2.61 -0.92 -4.22
C PRO A 63 -1.74 -0.74 -2.96
N PRO A 64 -2.21 0.02 -1.96
CA PRO A 64 -1.51 0.12 -0.68
C PRO A 64 -1.40 -1.24 0.02
N GLY A 65 -0.37 -1.42 0.85
CA GLY A 65 -0.23 -2.63 1.67
C GLY A 65 0.31 -3.89 0.97
N LEU A 66 0.58 -3.85 -0.34
CA LEU A 66 1.09 -5.00 -1.11
C LEU A 66 2.60 -5.28 -0.99
N GLY A 67 3.34 -4.40 -0.31
CA GLY A 67 4.77 -4.61 -0.04
C GLY A 67 5.75 -3.76 -0.87
N LYS A 68 5.31 -2.65 -1.48
CA LYS A 68 6.20 -1.73 -2.24
C LYS A 68 7.40 -1.24 -1.40
N THR A 69 7.14 -0.72 -0.20
CA THR A 69 8.19 -0.29 0.74
C THR A 69 9.07 -1.44 1.24
N THR A 70 8.52 -2.66 1.30
CA THR A 70 9.29 -3.85 1.65
C THR A 70 10.24 -4.24 0.52
N LEU A 71 9.78 -4.18 -0.74
CA LEU A 71 10.64 -4.44 -1.90
C LEU A 71 11.76 -3.42 -2.00
N SER A 72 11.55 -2.14 -1.66
CA SER A 72 12.64 -1.15 -1.65
C SER A 72 13.69 -1.44 -0.57
N MET A 73 13.27 -1.93 0.61
CA MET A 73 14.19 -2.42 1.63
C MET A 73 15.01 -3.61 1.16
N ILE A 74 14.37 -4.57 0.48
CA ILE A 74 15.05 -5.72 -0.12
C ILE A 74 16.04 -5.26 -1.19
N ILE A 75 15.64 -4.36 -2.09
CA ILE A 75 16.53 -3.81 -3.14
C ILE A 75 17.77 -3.19 -2.50
N ALA A 76 17.62 -2.35 -1.47
CA ALA A 76 18.74 -1.73 -0.77
C ALA A 76 19.69 -2.77 -0.16
N HIS A 77 19.13 -3.81 0.47
CA HIS A 77 19.91 -4.90 1.03
C HIS A 77 20.70 -5.69 -0.04
N GLU A 78 20.05 -6.05 -1.16
CA GLU A 78 20.68 -6.83 -2.24
C GLU A 78 21.80 -6.06 -2.96
N VAL A 79 21.70 -4.74 -3.06
CA VAL A 79 22.74 -3.88 -3.66
C VAL A 79 23.81 -3.43 -2.67
N GLY A 80 23.66 -3.76 -1.39
CA GLY A 80 24.59 -3.36 -0.33
C GLY A 80 24.58 -1.86 -0.01
N GLY A 81 23.50 -1.14 -0.32
CA GLY A 81 23.35 0.30 -0.11
C GLY A 81 22.42 0.66 1.05
N ALA A 82 22.46 1.91 1.51
CA ALA A 82 21.52 2.40 2.50
C ALA A 82 20.18 2.78 1.85
N LEU A 83 19.07 2.54 2.56
CA LEU A 83 17.76 3.00 2.15
C LEU A 83 17.48 4.40 2.69
N ARG A 84 17.21 5.35 1.80
CA ARG A 84 16.69 6.68 2.14
C ARG A 84 15.20 6.74 1.80
N LEU A 85 14.37 6.88 2.83
CA LEU A 85 12.91 6.93 2.69
C LEU A 85 12.44 8.38 2.63
N THR A 86 11.59 8.69 1.64
CA THR A 86 10.83 9.94 1.54
C THR A 86 9.49 9.68 0.85
N SER A 87 8.67 10.71 0.69
CA SER A 87 7.43 10.66 -0.08
C SER A 87 7.27 11.88 -0.97
N GLY A 88 6.49 11.75 -2.03
CA GLY A 88 6.12 12.85 -2.92
C GLY A 88 5.60 14.06 -2.16
N PRO A 89 4.60 13.90 -1.27
CA PRO A 89 4.08 15.01 -0.45
C PRO A 89 5.09 15.64 0.52
N ALA A 90 6.12 14.90 0.95
CA ALA A 90 7.16 15.43 1.82
C ALA A 90 8.16 16.33 1.07
N ILE A 91 8.24 16.22 -0.25
CA ILE A 91 9.10 17.03 -1.11
C ILE A 91 8.25 18.16 -1.71
N GLN A 92 8.24 19.31 -1.04
CA GLN A 92 7.39 20.43 -1.41
C GLN A 92 8.07 21.33 -2.46
N ASN A 93 9.40 21.34 -2.49
CA ASN A 93 10.18 22.16 -3.40
C ASN A 93 11.50 21.47 -3.83
N PRO A 94 12.20 21.98 -4.86
CA PRO A 94 13.45 21.38 -5.34
C PRO A 94 14.59 21.35 -4.31
N GLY A 95 14.59 22.29 -3.36
CA GLY A 95 15.59 22.33 -2.28
C GLY A 95 15.47 21.12 -1.35
N ASP A 96 14.25 20.69 -1.04
CA ASP A 96 14.00 19.49 -0.22
C ASP A 96 14.59 18.24 -0.90
N LEU A 97 14.35 18.10 -2.21
CA LEU A 97 14.91 16.98 -2.98
C LEU A 97 16.43 17.08 -3.08
N ALA A 98 16.99 18.27 -3.33
CA ALA A 98 18.44 18.48 -3.38
C ALA A 98 19.13 18.10 -2.05
N ALA A 99 18.51 18.41 -0.91
CA ALA A 99 19.00 18.02 0.39
C ALA A 99 19.05 16.49 0.55
N VAL A 100 18.03 15.77 0.08
CA VAL A 100 18.02 14.30 0.10
C VAL A 100 19.07 13.73 -0.85
N LEU A 101 19.10 14.19 -2.10
CA LEU A 101 20.03 13.71 -3.13
C LEU A 101 21.49 13.94 -2.75
N SER A 102 21.82 15.10 -2.19
CA SER A 102 23.19 15.42 -1.75
C SER A 102 23.71 14.56 -0.59
N SER A 103 22.83 13.86 0.12
CA SER A 103 23.19 12.95 1.21
C SER A 103 23.43 11.50 0.76
N LEU A 104 23.13 11.18 -0.50
CA LEU A 104 23.26 9.83 -1.03
C LEU A 104 24.72 9.44 -1.20
N GLN A 105 25.00 8.16 -0.98
CA GLN A 105 26.27 7.52 -1.29
C GLN A 105 26.11 6.56 -2.48
N GLU A 106 27.23 6.06 -2.99
CA GLU A 106 27.22 5.07 -4.07
C GLU A 106 26.44 3.83 -3.65
N SER A 107 25.57 3.33 -4.54
CA SER A 107 24.66 2.20 -4.33
C SER A 107 23.50 2.45 -3.35
N ASP A 108 23.38 3.65 -2.77
CA ASP A 108 22.20 4.00 -1.96
C ASP A 108 20.91 3.91 -2.78
N VAL A 109 19.83 3.57 -2.09
CA VAL A 109 18.48 3.49 -2.65
C VAL A 109 17.65 4.66 -2.13
N LEU A 110 17.22 5.53 -3.03
CA LEU A 110 16.25 6.59 -2.72
C LEU A 110 14.83 6.08 -2.99
N PHE A 111 14.09 5.79 -1.94
CA PHE A 111 12.68 5.41 -2.04
C PHE A 111 11.77 6.62 -1.90
N ILE A 112 10.93 6.84 -2.91
CA ILE A 112 9.93 7.92 -2.94
C ILE A 112 8.53 7.29 -3.01
N ASP A 113 7.84 7.24 -1.88
CA ASP A 113 6.43 6.83 -1.87
C ASP A 113 5.53 7.92 -2.45
N GLU A 114 4.42 7.52 -3.06
CA GLU A 114 3.52 8.44 -3.77
C GLU A 114 4.26 9.40 -4.71
N ILE A 115 5.24 8.89 -5.48
CA ILE A 115 6.11 9.69 -6.36
C ILE A 115 5.33 10.57 -7.34
N HIS A 116 4.12 10.16 -7.71
CA HIS A 116 3.19 10.92 -8.56
C HIS A 116 2.66 12.22 -7.93
N ARG A 117 2.93 12.46 -6.64
CA ARG A 117 2.56 13.68 -5.91
C ARG A 117 3.73 14.65 -5.73
N LEU A 118 4.88 14.38 -6.35
CA LEU A 118 5.99 15.33 -6.36
C LEU A 118 5.57 16.67 -6.98
N ALA A 119 6.07 17.77 -6.43
CA ALA A 119 5.97 19.06 -7.08
C ALA A 119 6.68 19.02 -8.44
N ARG A 120 6.08 19.62 -9.47
CA ARG A 120 6.63 19.61 -10.85
C ARG A 120 8.09 20.06 -10.92
N THR A 121 8.46 21.07 -10.14
CA THR A 121 9.85 21.57 -10.11
C THR A 121 10.82 20.57 -9.47
N ALA A 122 10.37 19.78 -8.49
CA ALA A 122 11.16 18.68 -7.93
C ALA A 122 11.22 17.48 -8.88
N GLU A 123 10.15 17.22 -9.64
CA GLU A 123 10.13 16.19 -10.70
C GLU A 123 11.18 16.47 -11.77
N GLU A 124 11.28 17.70 -12.27
CA GLU A 124 12.27 18.11 -13.27
C GLU A 124 13.71 17.92 -12.75
N MET A 125 13.95 18.20 -11.47
CA MET A 125 15.25 17.93 -10.83
C MET A 125 15.51 16.43 -10.67
N LEU A 126 14.51 15.64 -10.26
CA LEU A 126 14.64 14.19 -10.12
C LEU A 126 14.99 13.54 -11.46
N TYR A 127 14.35 14.01 -12.53
CA TYR A 127 14.64 13.57 -13.90
C TYR A 127 16.13 13.76 -14.25
N LEU A 128 16.69 14.96 -14.00
CA LEU A 128 18.11 15.23 -14.25
C LEU A 128 19.03 14.38 -13.36
N ALA A 129 18.65 14.19 -12.10
CA ALA A 129 19.41 13.37 -11.17
C ALA A 129 19.45 11.88 -11.57
N MET A 130 18.35 11.37 -12.14
CA MET A 130 18.25 10.01 -12.65
C MET A 130 18.99 9.80 -13.98
N GLU A 131 18.97 10.80 -14.87
CA GLU A 131 19.60 10.68 -16.19
C GLU A 131 21.12 10.89 -16.15
N ASP A 132 21.56 11.95 -15.46
CA ASP A 132 22.94 12.43 -15.53
C ASP A 132 23.72 12.28 -14.21
N PHE A 133 23.10 11.76 -13.15
CA PHE A 133 23.68 11.73 -11.79
C PHE A 133 24.24 13.10 -11.37
N ARG A 134 23.43 14.15 -11.52
CA ARG A 134 23.78 15.51 -11.08
C ARG A 134 22.56 16.31 -10.66
N VAL A 135 22.79 17.34 -9.87
CA VAL A 135 21.80 18.37 -9.54
C VAL A 135 22.36 19.74 -9.82
N ASP A 136 21.50 20.60 -10.33
CA ASP A 136 21.82 22.00 -10.61
C ASP A 136 21.39 22.86 -9.41
N VAL A 137 22.36 23.44 -8.72
CA VAL A 137 22.11 24.31 -7.55
C VAL A 137 22.26 25.76 -7.95
N MET A 138 21.21 26.55 -7.72
CA MET A 138 21.24 27.99 -7.96
C MET A 138 22.04 28.69 -6.86
N VAL A 139 23.13 29.36 -7.25
CA VAL A 139 23.96 30.17 -6.37
C VAL A 139 23.77 31.65 -6.69
N GLY A 140 23.42 32.44 -5.67
CA GLY A 140 23.11 33.87 -5.78
C GLY A 140 21.61 34.19 -5.73
N LYS A 141 21.25 35.47 -5.84
CA LYS A 141 19.86 35.95 -5.88
C LYS A 141 19.67 36.93 -7.04
N GLY A 142 18.50 36.90 -7.68
CA GLY A 142 18.12 37.83 -8.74
C GLY A 142 18.79 37.55 -10.11
N PRO A 143 18.88 38.55 -10.99
CA PRO A 143 19.38 38.39 -12.37
C PRO A 143 20.84 37.90 -12.50
N GLY A 144 21.62 37.94 -11.41
CA GLY A 144 22.99 37.44 -11.34
C GLY A 144 23.12 36.03 -10.77
N ALA A 145 22.00 35.33 -10.50
CA ALA A 145 22.05 33.96 -10.03
C ALA A 145 22.57 33.03 -11.13
N THR A 146 23.47 32.12 -10.76
CA THR A 146 24.08 31.16 -11.69
C THR A 146 23.77 29.74 -11.24
N SER A 147 23.50 28.85 -12.19
CA SER A 147 23.33 27.42 -11.92
C SER A 147 24.70 26.75 -11.90
N ILE A 148 25.04 26.07 -10.81
CA ILE A 148 26.27 25.29 -10.70
C ILE A 148 25.88 23.80 -10.65
N PRO A 149 26.36 22.97 -11.60
CA PRO A 149 26.10 21.55 -11.58
C PRO A 149 26.95 20.88 -10.50
N LEU A 150 26.31 20.08 -9.65
CA LEU A 150 26.96 19.26 -8.64
C LEU A 150 26.79 17.78 -9.01
N PRO A 151 27.88 17.01 -9.15
CA PRO A 151 27.80 15.58 -9.43
C PRO A 151 27.26 14.84 -8.20
N LEU A 152 26.46 13.81 -8.45
CA LEU A 152 25.96 12.85 -7.48
C LEU A 152 26.68 11.51 -7.66
N PRO A 153 26.86 10.72 -6.59
CA PRO A 153 27.28 9.34 -6.74
C PRO A 153 26.18 8.52 -7.44
N PRO A 154 26.51 7.43 -8.15
CA PRO A 154 25.51 6.53 -8.71
C PRO A 154 24.60 5.93 -7.64
N PHE A 155 23.29 6.12 -7.78
CA PHE A 155 22.26 5.67 -6.83
C PHE A 155 21.05 5.07 -7.57
N THR A 156 20.18 4.37 -6.85
CA THR A 156 18.94 3.80 -7.43
C THR A 156 17.71 4.49 -6.84
N VAL A 157 16.89 5.13 -7.68
CA VAL A 157 15.54 5.54 -7.29
C VAL A 157 14.61 4.33 -7.30
N VAL A 158 13.86 4.16 -6.21
CA VAL A 158 12.68 3.28 -6.16
C VAL A 158 11.44 4.15 -5.97
N GLY A 159 10.70 4.40 -7.05
CA GLY A 159 9.44 5.14 -7.00
C GLY A 159 8.28 4.21 -6.68
N ALA A 160 7.39 4.62 -5.76
CA ALA A 160 6.14 3.89 -5.49
C ALA A 160 4.90 4.72 -5.81
N THR A 161 3.91 4.08 -6.44
CA THR A 161 2.64 4.73 -6.80
C THR A 161 1.48 3.73 -6.77
N THR A 162 0.24 4.22 -6.70
CA THR A 162 -0.95 3.38 -6.88
C THR A 162 -1.10 2.94 -8.32
N ARG A 163 -0.78 3.83 -9.27
CA ARG A 163 -0.87 3.58 -10.72
C ARG A 163 0.31 4.21 -11.45
N ALA A 164 1.00 3.44 -12.30
CA ALA A 164 2.13 3.93 -13.09
C ALA A 164 1.74 5.04 -14.08
N GLY A 165 0.50 5.01 -14.59
CA GLY A 165 -0.02 6.03 -15.51
C GLY A 165 -0.19 7.43 -14.92
N LEU A 166 -0.05 7.60 -13.60
CA LEU A 166 -0.09 8.91 -12.94
C LEU A 166 1.22 9.70 -13.12
N LEU A 167 2.32 9.01 -13.44
CA LEU A 167 3.60 9.67 -13.69
C LEU A 167 3.63 10.23 -15.12
N PRO A 168 4.18 11.45 -15.31
CA PRO A 168 4.50 11.95 -16.63
C PRO A 168 5.45 11.02 -17.38
N ALA A 169 5.26 10.88 -18.70
CA ALA A 169 6.06 9.97 -19.52
C ALA A 169 7.58 10.21 -19.39
N PRO A 170 8.10 11.45 -19.39
CA PRO A 170 9.54 11.69 -19.26
C PRO A 170 10.17 11.09 -17.99
N LEU A 171 9.51 11.24 -16.84
CA LEU A 171 9.99 10.62 -15.60
C LEU A 171 9.78 9.10 -15.62
N ARG A 172 8.64 8.64 -16.10
CA ARG A 172 8.31 7.21 -16.15
C ARG A 172 9.30 6.41 -17.00
N ASP A 173 9.73 6.96 -18.13
CA ASP A 173 10.61 6.29 -19.09
C ASP A 173 12.07 6.21 -18.59
N ARG A 174 12.40 6.86 -17.45
CA ARG A 174 13.70 6.75 -16.78
C ARG A 174 13.78 5.56 -15.81
N PHE A 175 12.67 4.88 -15.55
CA PHE A 175 12.68 3.64 -14.77
C PHE A 175 12.98 2.45 -15.68
N GLY A 176 14.19 1.87 -15.55
CA GLY A 176 14.60 0.70 -16.32
C GLY A 176 13.88 -0.59 -15.91
N PHE A 177 13.25 -0.61 -14.74
CA PHE A 177 12.35 -1.70 -14.33
C PHE A 177 11.03 -1.13 -13.78
N THR A 178 9.90 -1.65 -14.27
CA THR A 178 8.57 -1.35 -13.72
C THR A 178 7.90 -2.63 -13.23
N GLY A 179 7.64 -2.72 -11.94
CA GLY A 179 6.90 -3.80 -11.30
C GLY A 179 5.45 -3.40 -11.02
N HIS A 180 4.50 -4.24 -11.42
CA HIS A 180 3.09 -4.12 -11.04
C HIS A 180 2.76 -5.15 -9.97
N LEU A 181 2.42 -4.68 -8.77
CA LEU A 181 2.02 -5.53 -7.65
C LEU A 181 0.51 -5.74 -7.68
N GLU A 182 0.11 -7.00 -7.64
CA GLU A 182 -1.28 -7.43 -7.65
C GLU A 182 -1.73 -7.88 -6.26
N TYR A 183 -3.04 -8.05 -6.08
CA TYR A 183 -3.53 -8.65 -4.84
C TYR A 183 -3.07 -10.11 -4.72
N TYR A 184 -2.82 -10.52 -3.49
CA TYR A 184 -2.38 -11.86 -3.16
C TYR A 184 -3.58 -12.80 -3.12
N SER A 185 -3.35 -14.05 -3.50
CA SER A 185 -4.30 -15.12 -3.26
C SER A 185 -4.37 -15.49 -1.77
N ASP A 186 -5.48 -16.08 -1.35
CA ASP A 186 -5.65 -16.54 0.03
C ASP A 186 -4.55 -17.53 0.45
N GLY A 187 -4.12 -18.43 -0.45
CA GLY A 187 -3.03 -19.36 -0.17
C GLY A 187 -1.67 -18.66 0.05
N GLU A 188 -1.37 -17.62 -0.71
CA GLU A 188 -0.16 -16.81 -0.50
C GLU A 188 -0.24 -16.04 0.82
N LEU A 189 -1.41 -15.49 1.15
CA LEU A 189 -1.63 -14.80 2.42
C LEU A 189 -1.55 -15.74 3.62
N ALA A 190 -2.12 -16.94 3.54
CA ALA A 190 -2.01 -17.99 4.55
C ALA A 190 -0.53 -18.33 4.79
N THR A 191 0.25 -18.50 3.72
CA THR A 191 1.70 -18.71 3.80
C THR A 191 2.42 -17.56 4.52
N ILE A 192 2.05 -16.30 4.22
CA ILE A 192 2.60 -15.11 4.87
C ILE A 192 2.30 -15.12 6.37
N VAL A 193 1.04 -15.32 6.78
CA VAL A 193 0.66 -15.25 8.19
C VAL A 193 1.21 -16.44 8.99
N THR A 194 1.24 -17.65 8.43
CA THR A 194 1.86 -18.81 9.10
C THR A 194 3.33 -18.57 9.38
N ARG A 195 4.08 -18.08 8.39
CA ARG A 195 5.49 -17.74 8.58
C ARG A 195 5.67 -16.63 9.62
N ASN A 196 4.83 -15.61 9.56
CA ASN A 196 4.94 -14.47 10.46
C ASN A 196 4.49 -14.79 11.89
N ALA A 197 3.62 -15.80 12.09
CA ALA A 197 3.27 -16.31 13.42
C ALA A 197 4.51 -16.89 14.13
N VAL A 198 5.35 -17.64 13.40
CA VAL A 198 6.62 -18.16 13.94
C VAL A 198 7.53 -17.02 14.41
N LYS A 199 7.62 -15.92 13.64
CA LYS A 199 8.38 -14.72 14.05
C LYS A 199 7.82 -14.05 15.32
N LEU A 200 6.53 -14.23 15.60
CA LEU A 200 5.86 -13.75 16.81
C LEU A 200 5.91 -14.77 17.96
N GLY A 201 6.63 -15.88 17.79
CA GLY A 201 6.75 -16.93 18.81
C GLY A 201 5.45 -17.71 19.03
N ALA A 202 4.61 -17.83 18.00
CA ALA A 202 3.35 -18.56 18.05
C ALA A 202 3.22 -19.55 16.89
N ASP A 203 2.63 -20.72 17.17
CA ASP A 203 2.24 -21.68 16.14
C ASP A 203 0.80 -21.38 15.71
N LEU A 204 0.63 -21.08 14.42
CA LEU A 204 -0.67 -20.81 13.79
C LEU A 204 -1.16 -22.07 13.08
N ASP A 205 -2.34 -22.53 13.45
CA ASP A 205 -2.97 -23.69 12.81
C ASP A 205 -3.36 -23.38 11.35
N SER A 206 -3.38 -24.39 10.48
CA SER A 206 -3.63 -24.18 9.05
C SER A 206 -5.01 -23.61 8.78
N GLU A 207 -6.04 -24.10 9.47
CA GLU A 207 -7.41 -23.59 9.34
C GLU A 207 -7.52 -22.13 9.83
N ALA A 208 -6.76 -21.76 10.86
CA ALA A 208 -6.70 -20.38 11.36
C ALA A 208 -6.01 -19.44 10.36
N ALA A 209 -4.95 -19.92 9.70
CA ALA A 209 -4.25 -19.17 8.66
C ALA A 209 -5.16 -18.88 7.46
N GLU A 210 -5.93 -19.87 7.01
CA GLU A 210 -6.92 -19.73 5.93
C GLU A 210 -8.06 -18.78 6.31
N GLU A 211 -8.56 -18.84 7.55
CA GLU A 211 -9.59 -17.93 8.06
C GLU A 211 -9.10 -16.48 8.10
N ILE A 212 -7.85 -16.24 8.53
CA ILE A 212 -7.25 -14.90 8.47
C ILE A 212 -7.09 -14.46 7.02
N ALA A 213 -6.51 -15.31 6.17
CA ALA A 213 -6.18 -15.00 4.79
C ALA A 213 -7.42 -14.60 3.96
N SER A 214 -8.49 -15.39 4.04
CA SER A 214 -9.75 -15.14 3.31
C SER A 214 -10.40 -13.80 3.67
N ARG A 215 -10.16 -13.29 4.89
CA ARG A 215 -10.65 -11.99 5.35
C ARG A 215 -9.62 -10.86 5.21
N SER A 216 -8.49 -11.11 4.57
CA SER A 216 -7.37 -10.16 4.48
C SER A 216 -7.35 -9.30 3.22
N ARG A 217 -8.42 -9.34 2.41
CA ARG A 217 -8.61 -8.47 1.25
C ARG A 217 -7.50 -8.57 0.19
N GLY A 218 -6.81 -9.71 0.11
CA GLY A 218 -5.66 -9.89 -0.77
C GLY A 218 -4.42 -9.07 -0.39
N THR A 219 -4.35 -8.56 0.86
CA THR A 219 -3.34 -7.58 1.28
C THR A 219 -2.50 -8.07 2.48
N PRO A 220 -1.17 -8.24 2.33
CA PRO A 220 -0.30 -8.70 3.42
C PRO A 220 -0.31 -7.81 4.67
N ARG A 221 -0.42 -6.48 4.51
CA ARG A 221 -0.54 -5.56 5.66
C ARG A 221 -1.74 -5.90 6.53
N ILE A 222 -2.89 -6.13 5.89
CA ILE A 222 -4.13 -6.50 6.58
C ILE A 222 -3.97 -7.87 7.24
N ALA A 223 -3.45 -8.86 6.52
CA ALA A 223 -3.26 -10.21 7.06
C ALA A 223 -2.40 -10.24 8.32
N ASN A 224 -1.29 -9.49 8.32
CA ASN A 224 -0.42 -9.38 9.49
C ASN A 224 -1.07 -8.64 10.66
N ARG A 225 -1.91 -7.64 10.38
CA ARG A 225 -2.68 -6.93 11.41
C ARG A 225 -3.70 -7.86 12.05
N LEU A 226 -4.43 -8.62 11.25
CA LEU A 226 -5.39 -9.61 11.72
C LEU A 226 -4.70 -10.71 12.53
N LEU A 227 -3.55 -11.24 12.06
CA LEU A 227 -2.75 -12.22 12.82
C LEU A 227 -2.41 -11.73 14.23
N ARG A 228 -1.97 -10.47 14.37
CA ARG A 228 -1.70 -9.88 15.70
C ARG A 228 -2.95 -9.82 16.56
N ARG A 229 -4.11 -9.49 15.99
CA ARG A 229 -5.38 -9.48 16.72
C ARG A 229 -5.82 -10.86 17.17
N VAL A 230 -5.59 -11.88 16.34
CA VAL A 230 -5.80 -13.28 16.72
C VAL A 230 -4.89 -13.67 17.88
N GLN A 231 -3.61 -13.27 17.84
CA GLN A 231 -2.66 -13.49 18.93
C GLN A 231 -3.09 -12.78 20.23
N ASP A 232 -3.45 -11.48 20.15
CA ASP A 232 -3.94 -10.69 21.29
C ASP A 232 -5.15 -11.38 21.95
N TRP A 233 -6.12 -11.82 21.13
CA TRP A 233 -7.31 -12.50 21.62
C TRP A 233 -6.98 -13.85 22.24
N ALA A 234 -6.13 -14.67 21.58
CA ALA A 234 -5.74 -15.98 22.06
C ALA A 234 -5.05 -15.90 23.44
N GLN A 235 -4.21 -14.89 23.65
CA GLN A 235 -3.48 -14.67 24.90
C GLN A 235 -4.38 -14.14 26.03
N VAL A 236 -5.33 -13.25 25.73
CA VAL A 236 -6.15 -12.59 26.76
C VAL A 236 -7.43 -13.35 27.08
N ARG A 237 -8.07 -13.96 26.07
CA ARG A 237 -9.40 -14.59 26.16
C ARG A 237 -9.42 -16.07 25.78
N GLY A 238 -8.37 -16.56 25.13
CA GLY A 238 -8.25 -17.93 24.65
C GLY A 238 -7.36 -18.81 25.51
N THR A 239 -6.75 -19.81 24.87
CA THR A 239 -5.83 -20.78 25.47
C THR A 239 -4.35 -20.45 25.19
N GLY A 240 -4.08 -19.33 24.53
CA GLY A 240 -2.78 -19.00 23.95
C GLY A 240 -2.50 -19.66 22.59
N LEU A 241 -3.32 -20.62 22.16
CA LEU A 241 -3.18 -21.28 20.86
C LEU A 241 -3.87 -20.44 19.77
N LEU A 242 -3.22 -20.32 18.60
CA LEU A 242 -3.78 -19.63 17.43
C LEU A 242 -4.49 -20.65 16.54
N ASP A 243 -5.62 -21.15 17.04
CA ASP A 243 -6.50 -22.10 16.34
C ASP A 243 -7.65 -21.39 15.60
N LEU A 244 -8.45 -22.16 14.85
CA LEU A 244 -9.59 -21.62 14.10
C LEU A 244 -10.60 -20.87 14.99
N ARG A 245 -10.78 -21.34 16.24
CA ARG A 245 -11.68 -20.70 17.20
C ARG A 245 -11.15 -19.33 17.59
N ALA A 246 -9.87 -19.22 17.90
CA ALA A 246 -9.22 -17.95 18.21
C ALA A 246 -9.30 -16.99 17.02
N ALA A 247 -9.06 -17.48 15.80
CA ALA A 247 -9.18 -16.67 14.59
C ALA A 247 -10.57 -16.08 14.43
N ARG A 248 -11.62 -16.92 14.44
CA ARG A 248 -13.01 -16.48 14.30
C ARG A 248 -13.43 -15.53 15.41
N ALA A 249 -13.14 -15.89 16.66
CA ALA A 249 -13.55 -15.07 17.80
C ALA A 249 -12.85 -13.71 17.84
N ALA A 250 -11.58 -13.63 17.42
CA ALA A 250 -10.89 -12.35 17.28
C ALA A 250 -11.51 -11.51 16.16
N LEU A 251 -11.71 -12.10 14.98
CA LEU A 251 -12.31 -11.41 13.83
C LEU A 251 -13.70 -10.88 14.14
N ASP A 252 -14.52 -11.64 14.86
CA ASP A 252 -15.85 -11.20 15.32
C ASP A 252 -15.74 -10.03 16.32
N VAL A 253 -14.81 -10.10 17.29
CA VAL A 253 -14.56 -9.01 18.26
C VAL A 253 -14.12 -7.72 17.57
N PHE A 254 -13.30 -7.85 16.54
CA PHE A 254 -12.81 -6.72 15.74
C PHE A 254 -13.72 -6.39 14.56
N GLU A 255 -14.94 -6.94 14.54
CA GLU A 255 -15.98 -6.60 13.60
C GLU A 255 -15.55 -6.78 12.13
N VAL A 256 -14.80 -7.84 11.82
CA VAL A 256 -14.39 -8.21 10.46
C VAL A 256 -15.25 -9.37 9.97
N ASP A 257 -16.08 -9.15 8.95
CA ASP A 257 -17.01 -10.18 8.48
C ASP A 257 -16.35 -11.23 7.56
N GLY A 258 -17.15 -12.19 7.09
CA GLY A 258 -16.68 -13.28 6.21
C GLY A 258 -16.20 -12.83 4.82
N ARG A 259 -16.40 -11.57 4.42
CA ARG A 259 -15.83 -10.97 3.20
C ARG A 259 -14.64 -10.06 3.52
N GLY A 260 -14.21 -10.02 4.78
CA GLY A 260 -13.14 -9.16 5.26
C GLY A 260 -13.55 -7.71 5.44
N LEU A 261 -14.84 -7.36 5.32
CA LEU A 261 -15.29 -5.98 5.51
C LEU A 261 -15.24 -5.63 6.99
N ASP A 262 -14.67 -4.47 7.30
CA ASP A 262 -14.66 -3.94 8.66
C ASP A 262 -15.90 -3.10 8.95
N ARG A 263 -15.91 -2.48 10.12
CA ARG A 263 -16.99 -1.61 10.58
C ARG A 263 -17.27 -0.45 9.62
N LEU A 264 -16.23 0.19 9.09
CA LEU A 264 -16.39 1.37 8.23
C LEU A 264 -16.87 0.96 6.84
N ASP A 265 -16.35 -0.11 6.26
CA ASP A 265 -16.86 -0.66 4.99
C ASP A 265 -18.35 -0.96 5.08
N ARG A 266 -18.77 -1.65 6.14
CA ARG A 266 -20.18 -1.99 6.37
C ARG A 266 -21.02 -0.75 6.65
N ALA A 267 -20.50 0.25 7.36
CA ALA A 267 -21.19 1.52 7.56
C ALA A 267 -21.42 2.26 6.23
N VAL A 268 -20.44 2.25 5.33
CA VAL A 268 -20.57 2.81 3.98
C VAL A 268 -21.60 2.04 3.16
N LEU A 269 -21.54 0.71 3.12
CA LEU A 269 -22.52 -0.10 2.40
C LEU A 269 -23.94 0.07 2.98
N ASP A 270 -24.09 0.09 4.30
CA ASP A 270 -25.36 0.31 4.98
C ASP A 270 -25.94 1.69 4.65
N ALA A 271 -25.11 2.74 4.68
CA ALA A 271 -25.51 4.09 4.31
C ALA A 271 -26.01 4.14 2.86
N VAL A 272 -25.25 3.58 1.90
CA VAL A 272 -25.66 3.58 0.49
C VAL A 272 -26.94 2.77 0.28
N CYS A 273 -27.05 1.57 0.85
CA CYS A 273 -28.19 0.68 0.61
C CYS A 273 -29.45 1.11 1.36
N ARG A 274 -29.36 1.42 2.66
CA ARG A 274 -30.53 1.72 3.51
C ARG A 274 -30.91 3.19 3.51
N ARG A 275 -29.93 4.09 3.64
CA ARG A 275 -30.22 5.53 3.81
C ARG A 275 -30.42 6.24 2.47
N PHE A 276 -29.69 5.82 1.44
CA PHE A 276 -29.77 6.39 0.10
C PHE A 276 -30.46 5.48 -0.92
N GLY A 277 -31.07 4.37 -0.47
CA GLY A 277 -31.89 3.48 -1.31
C GLY A 277 -31.14 2.83 -2.48
N GLY A 278 -29.81 2.68 -2.38
CA GLY A 278 -28.94 2.18 -3.44
C GLY A 278 -28.16 3.26 -4.19
N GLY A 279 -28.41 4.55 -3.93
CA GLY A 279 -27.74 5.67 -4.59
C GLY A 279 -28.39 6.08 -5.93
N PRO A 280 -27.74 6.98 -6.71
CA PRO A 280 -26.39 7.52 -6.51
C PRO A 280 -26.30 8.57 -5.40
N VAL A 281 -25.22 8.53 -4.60
CA VAL A 281 -24.89 9.50 -3.54
C VAL A 281 -23.50 10.12 -3.74
N GLY A 282 -23.37 11.44 -3.54
CA GLY A 282 -22.07 12.14 -3.62
C GLY A 282 -21.11 11.75 -2.49
N LEU A 283 -19.79 11.80 -2.74
CA LEU A 283 -18.76 11.42 -1.75
C LEU A 283 -18.91 12.18 -0.44
N ALA A 284 -19.04 13.51 -0.52
CA ALA A 284 -19.15 14.37 0.66
C ALA A 284 -20.38 14.02 1.51
N THR A 285 -21.53 13.75 0.87
CA THR A 285 -22.75 13.34 1.56
C THR A 285 -22.61 11.97 2.20
N LEU A 286 -21.98 11.03 1.51
CA LEU A 286 -21.73 9.69 2.03
C LEU A 286 -20.77 9.72 3.22
N ALA A 287 -19.69 10.48 3.12
CA ALA A 287 -18.69 10.66 4.18
C ALA A 287 -19.31 11.25 5.45
N VAL A 288 -20.13 12.31 5.30
CA VAL A 288 -20.89 12.88 6.44
C VAL A 288 -21.85 11.86 7.06
N ALA A 289 -22.50 11.01 6.25
CA ALA A 289 -23.43 10.01 6.76
C ALA A 289 -22.75 8.93 7.62
N VAL A 290 -21.48 8.62 7.34
CA VAL A 290 -20.69 7.65 8.12
C VAL A 290 -19.78 8.30 9.17
N GLY A 291 -19.70 9.64 9.20
CA GLY A 291 -18.90 10.38 10.17
C GLY A 291 -17.41 10.45 9.84
N GLU A 292 -17.04 10.31 8.56
CA GLU A 292 -15.66 10.27 8.10
C GLU A 292 -15.31 11.44 7.15
N GLU A 293 -14.02 11.62 6.91
CA GLU A 293 -13.55 12.53 5.86
C GLU A 293 -13.78 11.93 4.46
N PRO A 294 -14.11 12.76 3.45
CA PRO A 294 -14.26 12.31 2.06
C PRO A 294 -13.05 11.51 1.55
N GLU A 295 -11.84 11.94 1.87
CA GLU A 295 -10.60 11.30 1.45
C GLU A 295 -10.46 9.90 2.07
N THR A 296 -10.83 9.71 3.34
CA THR A 296 -10.85 8.39 3.99
C THR A 296 -11.77 7.43 3.25
N VAL A 297 -13.02 7.82 2.98
CA VAL A 297 -13.96 6.95 2.23
C VAL A 297 -13.42 6.62 0.84
N GLU A 298 -12.89 7.60 0.12
CA GLU A 298 -12.40 7.42 -1.25
C GLU A 298 -11.13 6.57 -1.35
N THR A 299 -10.21 6.69 -0.39
CA THR A 299 -8.88 6.08 -0.46
C THR A 299 -8.76 4.78 0.35
N VAL A 300 -9.57 4.62 1.40
CA VAL A 300 -9.51 3.47 2.32
C VAL A 300 -10.59 2.44 1.99
N VAL A 301 -11.84 2.89 1.83
CA VAL A 301 -13.01 2.01 1.76
C VAL A 301 -13.39 1.65 0.32
N GLU A 302 -13.60 2.67 -0.51
CA GLU A 302 -14.07 2.49 -1.89
C GLU A 302 -13.22 1.53 -2.73
N PRO A 303 -11.87 1.52 -2.67
CA PRO A 303 -11.08 0.64 -3.51
C PRO A 303 -11.43 -0.84 -3.34
N TYR A 304 -11.70 -1.28 -2.10
CA TYR A 304 -12.09 -2.66 -1.84
C TYR A 304 -13.54 -2.94 -2.24
N LEU A 305 -14.47 -2.07 -1.84
CA LEU A 305 -15.89 -2.24 -2.16
C LEU A 305 -16.16 -2.24 -3.67
N VAL A 306 -15.45 -1.41 -4.43
CA VAL A 306 -15.56 -1.38 -5.89
C VAL A 306 -14.97 -2.63 -6.52
N ARG A 307 -13.81 -3.08 -6.03
CA ARG A 307 -13.13 -4.28 -6.54
C ARG A 307 -13.95 -5.55 -6.30
N GLU A 308 -14.52 -5.69 -5.11
CA GLU A 308 -15.42 -6.81 -4.75
C GLU A 308 -16.79 -6.69 -5.42
N GLY A 309 -17.06 -5.57 -6.10
CA GLY A 309 -18.30 -5.35 -6.85
C GLY A 309 -19.49 -5.00 -5.98
N PHE A 310 -19.31 -4.55 -4.75
CA PHE A 310 -20.39 -4.05 -3.88
C PHE A 310 -20.80 -2.61 -4.23
N LEU A 311 -19.86 -1.82 -4.74
CA LEU A 311 -20.06 -0.40 -5.02
C LEU A 311 -19.62 -0.07 -6.46
N VAL A 312 -20.31 0.86 -7.11
CA VAL A 312 -19.91 1.41 -8.40
C VAL A 312 -19.81 2.93 -8.34
N ARG A 313 -18.81 3.48 -9.04
CA ARG A 313 -18.67 4.93 -9.24
C ARG A 313 -19.37 5.35 -10.52
N THR A 314 -20.29 6.29 -10.41
CA THR A 314 -21.00 6.92 -11.54
C THR A 314 -20.69 8.42 -11.58
N PRO A 315 -20.91 9.11 -12.70
CA PRO A 315 -20.79 10.57 -12.76
C PRO A 315 -21.68 11.31 -11.75
N ARG A 316 -22.79 10.67 -11.31
CA ARG A 316 -23.76 11.24 -10.36
C ARG A 316 -23.44 10.92 -8.90
N GLY A 317 -22.47 10.04 -8.63
CA GLY A 317 -22.14 9.57 -7.29
C GLY A 317 -21.90 8.06 -7.20
N ARG A 318 -21.86 7.55 -5.98
CA ARG A 318 -21.64 6.13 -5.66
C ARG A 318 -22.98 5.43 -5.59
N ALA A 319 -23.08 4.25 -6.17
CA ALA A 319 -24.27 3.41 -6.11
C ALA A 319 -23.92 1.99 -5.65
N ALA A 320 -24.83 1.37 -4.90
CA ALA A 320 -24.70 -0.02 -4.49
C ALA A 320 -25.11 -0.95 -5.64
N THR A 321 -24.42 -2.08 -5.75
CA THR A 321 -24.79 -3.14 -6.68
C THR A 321 -25.75 -4.13 -6.00
N PRO A 322 -26.41 -5.04 -6.75
CA PRO A 322 -27.22 -6.10 -6.17
C PRO A 322 -26.47 -6.94 -5.12
N LEU A 323 -25.15 -7.13 -5.31
CA LEU A 323 -24.30 -7.88 -4.38
C LEU A 323 -24.24 -7.23 -2.99
N ALA A 324 -24.29 -5.90 -2.91
CA ALA A 324 -24.31 -5.20 -1.62
C ALA A 324 -25.61 -5.43 -0.86
N PHE A 325 -26.75 -5.45 -1.56
CA PHE A 325 -28.04 -5.77 -0.94
C PHE A 325 -28.09 -7.22 -0.46
N GLU A 326 -27.61 -8.16 -1.27
CA GLU A 326 -27.50 -9.58 -0.89
C GLU A 326 -26.65 -9.75 0.37
N HIS A 327 -25.47 -9.13 0.40
CA HIS A 327 -24.56 -9.21 1.54
C HIS A 327 -25.17 -8.64 2.83
N LEU A 328 -25.94 -7.55 2.73
CA LEU A 328 -26.65 -6.95 3.87
C LEU A 328 -27.97 -7.66 4.21
N ASN A 329 -28.32 -8.74 3.51
CA ASN A 329 -29.61 -9.44 3.61
C ASN A 329 -30.82 -8.49 3.42
N LEU A 330 -30.69 -7.57 2.46
CA LEU A 330 -31.72 -6.60 2.09
C LEU A 330 -32.46 -7.08 0.83
N PRO A 331 -33.75 -6.71 0.66
CA PRO A 331 -34.46 -6.97 -0.59
C PRO A 331 -33.75 -6.27 -1.75
N ALA A 332 -33.64 -6.97 -2.87
CA ALA A 332 -33.03 -6.41 -4.08
C ALA A 332 -33.75 -5.12 -4.49
N PRO A 333 -33.02 -4.08 -4.96
CA PRO A 333 -33.64 -2.87 -5.46
C PRO A 333 -34.60 -3.23 -6.59
N ALA A 334 -35.78 -2.62 -6.62
CA ALA A 334 -36.78 -2.89 -7.65
C ALA A 334 -36.15 -2.62 -9.03
N SER A 335 -36.32 -3.55 -9.96
CA SER A 335 -35.64 -3.62 -11.27
C SER A 335 -35.94 -2.47 -12.25
N GLY A 336 -36.50 -1.35 -11.77
CA GLY A 336 -36.92 -0.19 -12.57
C GLY A 336 -36.05 1.06 -12.44
N ASP A 337 -35.16 1.15 -11.44
CA ASP A 337 -34.34 2.35 -11.20
C ASP A 337 -32.83 2.16 -11.41
N THR A 338 -32.40 0.95 -11.74
CA THR A 338 -30.98 0.67 -11.98
C THR A 338 -30.71 0.37 -13.44
N LEU A 339 -29.87 1.24 -14.03
CA LEU A 339 -28.99 1.08 -15.19
C LEU A 339 -29.37 1.90 -16.45
N PHE A 340 -28.80 3.12 -16.51
CA PHE A 340 -28.59 3.95 -17.70
C PHE A 340 -29.80 4.70 -18.32
N THR A 341 -30.42 5.58 -17.52
CA THR A 341 -31.00 6.83 -18.05
C THR A 341 -30.44 8.03 -17.30
#